data_AF-A0A2E1KB86-F1
#
_entry.id   AF-A0A2E1KB86-F1
#
_cell.length_a   1.000
_cell.length_b   1.000
_cell.length_c   1.000
_cell.angle_alpha   90.00
_cell.angle_beta   90.00
_cell.angle_gamma   90.00
#
_symmetry.space_group_name_H-M   'P 1'
#
loop_
_entity.id
_entity.type
_entity.pdbx_description
1 polymer ?
#
loop_
_entity_poly.entity_id
_entity_poly.type
_entity_poly.pdbx_seq_one_letter_code
_entity_poly.pdbx_strand_id
1 'polypeptide(L)'
;MLVWLESSSVASWVSLSLWAYPALLTVHIFGLALVVGLYALRDFRLIGFFAGTNASLFEGTNLLSSFGIAINLVSGFLLFSSQATFLISSIPFLVKISCVALGLACSGVIGVRQKNGLNMPRYYPAASLFFWATAIISGRLIAYF
;
A
#
# COMPACT_ATOMS: atom_id res chain seq x y z
N MET A 1 -4.97 5.88 -24.70
CA MET A 1 -5.64 6.96 -23.92
C MET A 1 -4.71 7.65 -22.91
N LEU A 2 -3.68 7.00 -22.36
CA LEU A 2 -2.75 7.58 -21.37
C LEU A 2 -1.38 8.03 -21.93
N VAL A 3 -1.19 8.01 -23.24
CA VAL A 3 0.08 8.37 -23.90
C VAL A 3 0.56 9.78 -23.54
N TRP A 4 -0.36 10.72 -23.26
CA TRP A 4 0.00 12.07 -22.81
C TRP A 4 0.76 12.08 -21.49
N LEU A 5 0.42 11.18 -20.55
CA LEU A 5 1.10 11.02 -19.26
C LEU A 5 2.51 10.46 -19.45
N GLU A 6 2.65 9.47 -20.35
CA GLU A 6 3.92 8.84 -20.71
C GLU A 6 4.86 9.80 -21.45
N SER A 7 4.30 10.77 -22.19
CA SER A 7 5.07 11.79 -22.91
C SER A 7 5.59 12.93 -22.03
N SER A 8 5.22 12.97 -20.75
CA SER A 8 5.70 14.00 -19.82
C SER A 8 7.21 13.87 -19.56
N SER A 9 7.87 14.99 -19.29
CA SER A 9 9.32 15.02 -18.98
C SER A 9 9.67 14.19 -17.75
N VAL A 10 8.75 14.09 -16.79
CA VAL A 10 8.90 13.25 -15.61
C VAL A 10 8.80 11.77 -15.98
N ALA A 11 7.79 11.37 -16.75
CA ALA A 11 7.63 9.98 -17.17
C ALA A 11 8.81 9.51 -18.03
N SER A 12 9.29 10.35 -18.95
CA SER A 12 10.46 10.02 -19.78
C SER A 12 11.74 9.92 -18.94
N TRP A 13 11.95 10.80 -17.95
CA TRP A 13 13.07 10.67 -17.01
C TRP A 13 13.01 9.36 -16.23
N VAL A 14 11.84 8.96 -15.74
CA VAL A 14 11.67 7.70 -15.02
C VAL A 14 11.95 6.50 -15.93
N SER A 15 11.43 6.50 -17.16
CA SER A 15 11.59 5.38 -18.10
C SER A 15 12.99 5.26 -18.71
N LEU A 16 13.66 6.40 -18.98
CA LEU A 16 14.95 6.42 -19.68
C LEU A 16 16.15 6.38 -18.74
N SER A 17 15.99 6.81 -17.49
CA SER A 17 17.09 6.82 -16.52
C SER A 17 17.34 5.43 -15.95
N LEU A 18 18.59 4.98 -16.04
CA LEU A 18 19.05 3.73 -15.45
C LEU A 18 18.83 3.66 -13.92
N TRP A 19 18.79 4.81 -13.24
CA TRP A 19 18.69 4.88 -11.79
C TRP A 19 17.32 5.31 -11.27
N ALA A 20 16.57 6.12 -12.04
CA ALA A 20 15.30 6.65 -11.55
C ALA A 20 14.28 5.54 -11.27
N TYR A 21 14.08 4.63 -12.22
CA TYR A 21 13.12 3.53 -12.04
C TYR A 21 13.51 2.60 -10.88
N PRO A 22 14.76 2.06 -10.77
CA PRO A 22 15.13 1.21 -9.65
C PRO A 22 15.11 1.92 -8.29
N ALA A 23 15.52 3.19 -8.23
CA ALA A 23 15.49 3.97 -6.99
C ALA A 23 14.05 4.22 -6.54
N LEU A 24 13.15 4.63 -7.44
CA LEU A 24 11.74 4.81 -7.14
C LEU A 24 11.07 3.51 -6.70
N LEU A 25 11.39 2.39 -7.37
CA LEU A 25 10.91 1.07 -6.98
C LEU A 25 11.39 0.69 -5.57
N THR A 26 12.65 0.94 -5.24
CA THR A 26 13.21 0.70 -3.91
C THR A 26 12.48 1.53 -2.85
N VAL A 27 12.31 2.82 -3.10
CA VAL A 27 11.58 3.74 -2.21
C VAL A 27 10.12 3.29 -2.05
N HIS A 28 9.49 2.84 -3.13
CA HIS A 28 8.11 2.34 -3.11
C HIS A 28 7.98 1.09 -2.23
N ILE A 29 8.86 0.10 -2.39
CA ILE A 29 8.85 -1.12 -1.57
C ILE A 29 9.13 -0.80 -0.10
N PHE A 30 10.04 0.13 0.19
CA PHE A 30 10.30 0.58 1.55
C PHE A 30 9.06 1.21 2.19
N GLY A 31 8.38 2.11 1.47
CA GLY A 31 7.10 2.67 1.90
C GLY A 31 6.07 1.57 2.13
N LEU A 32 5.97 0.59 1.22
CA LEU A 32 5.01 -0.51 1.31
C LEU A 32 5.27 -1.38 2.54
N ALA A 33 6.53 -1.65 2.86
CA ALA A 33 6.93 -2.38 4.06
C ALA A 33 6.51 -1.64 5.34
N LEU A 34 6.63 -0.31 5.38
CA LEU A 34 6.11 0.49 6.49
C LEU A 34 4.59 0.38 6.61
N VAL A 35 3.84 0.61 5.53
CA VAL A 35 2.37 0.60 5.58
C VAL A 35 1.84 -0.79 5.94
N VAL A 36 2.24 -1.81 5.17
CA VAL A 36 1.76 -3.18 5.37
C VAL A 36 2.25 -3.74 6.70
N GLY A 37 3.51 -3.53 7.05
CA GLY A 37 4.07 -4.05 8.30
C GLY A 37 3.35 -3.49 9.53
N LEU A 38 3.10 -2.18 9.56
CA LEU A 38 2.41 -1.53 10.68
C LEU A 38 0.94 -1.94 10.77
N TYR A 39 0.22 -2.00 9.64
CA TYR A 39 -1.16 -2.48 9.64
C TYR A 39 -1.27 -3.97 9.98
N ALA A 40 -0.38 -4.80 9.46
CA ALA A 40 -0.36 -6.23 9.80
C ALA A 40 -0.13 -6.42 11.29
N LEU A 41 0.82 -5.69 11.89
CA LEU A 41 1.09 -5.77 13.32
C LEU A 41 -0.13 -5.36 14.18
N ARG A 42 -0.82 -4.27 13.81
CA ARG A 42 -2.09 -3.86 14.43
C ARG A 42 -3.16 -4.94 14.26
N ASP A 43 -3.30 -5.49 13.06
CA ASP A 43 -4.38 -6.42 12.72
C ASP A 43 -4.18 -7.78 13.41
N PHE A 44 -2.95 -8.30 13.46
CA PHE A 44 -2.62 -9.51 14.23
C PHE A 44 -2.89 -9.33 15.72
N ARG A 45 -2.60 -8.15 16.28
CA ARG A 45 -2.96 -7.84 17.66
C ARG A 45 -4.47 -7.88 17.88
N LEU A 46 -5.26 -7.27 16.99
CA LEU A 46 -6.73 -7.25 17.07
C LEU A 46 -7.36 -8.64 16.91
N ILE A 47 -6.68 -9.56 16.21
CA ILE A 47 -7.10 -10.97 16.08
C ILE A 47 -6.73 -11.80 17.33
N GLY A 48 -5.74 -11.35 18.12
CA GLY A 48 -5.40 -11.93 19.42
C GLY A 48 -3.97 -12.49 19.54
N PHE A 49 -3.13 -12.39 18.50
CA PHE A 49 -1.76 -12.94 18.54
C PHE A 49 -0.84 -12.20 19.53
N PHE A 50 -1.14 -10.93 19.86
CA PHE A 50 -0.32 -10.08 20.74
C PHE A 50 -1.10 -9.51 21.93
N ALA A 51 -2.08 -10.26 22.45
CA ALA A 51 -3.02 -9.78 23.48
C ALA A 51 -2.37 -9.24 24.76
N GLY A 52 -1.13 -9.62 25.09
CA GLY A 52 -0.38 -9.14 26.27
C GLY A 52 0.41 -7.85 26.09
N THR A 53 0.42 -7.24 24.90
CA THR A 53 1.23 -6.03 24.62
C THR A 53 0.48 -4.75 24.99
N ASN A 54 1.17 -3.75 25.56
CA ASN A 54 0.54 -2.48 25.91
C ASN A 54 0.06 -1.73 24.64
N ALA A 55 -1.15 -1.17 24.68
CA ALA A 55 -1.73 -0.39 23.57
C ALA A 55 -0.88 0.83 23.20
N SER A 56 -0.22 1.44 24.18
CA SER A 56 0.63 2.61 24.00
C SER A 56 1.82 2.38 23.06
N LEU A 57 2.30 1.13 22.93
CA LEU A 57 3.39 0.78 22.01
C LEU A 57 3.04 1.04 20.54
N PHE A 58 1.76 1.22 20.22
CA PHE A 58 1.24 1.38 18.87
C PHE A 58 0.79 2.81 18.56
N GLU A 59 0.86 3.74 19.50
CA GLU A 59 0.38 5.12 19.28
C GLU A 59 1.20 5.84 18.19
N GLY A 60 2.51 5.59 18.13
CA GLY A 60 3.41 6.17 17.11
C GLY A 60 3.24 5.57 15.71
N THR A 61 2.56 4.43 15.56
CA THR A 61 2.49 3.74 14.26
C THR A 61 1.62 4.48 13.26
N ASN A 62 0.68 5.31 13.72
CA ASN A 62 -0.20 6.08 12.84
C ASN A 62 0.59 7.09 12.01
N LEU A 63 1.48 7.87 12.64
CA LEU A 63 2.32 8.85 11.93
C LEU A 63 3.23 8.16 10.91
N LEU A 64 3.87 7.06 11.31
CA LEU A 64 4.77 6.31 10.44
C LEU A 64 4.02 5.63 9.28
N SER A 65 2.79 5.15 9.51
CA SER A 65 1.93 4.60 8.45
C SER A 65 1.51 5.68 7.44
N SER A 66 1.17 6.88 7.90
CA SER A 66 0.85 8.02 7.01
C SER A 66 2.06 8.43 6.17
N PHE A 67 3.25 8.42 6.76
CA PHE A 67 4.49 8.67 6.02
C PHE A 67 4.75 7.60 4.95
N GLY A 68 4.56 6.32 5.28
CA GLY A 68 4.64 5.22 4.32
C GLY A 68 3.61 5.33 3.19
N ILE A 69 2.39 5.79 3.47
CA ILE A 69 1.36 6.05 2.46
C ILE A 69 1.80 7.17 1.52
N ALA A 70 2.32 8.28 2.05
CA ALA A 70 2.81 9.39 1.24
C ALA A 70 3.96 8.95 0.32
N ILE A 71 4.92 8.18 0.84
CA ILE A 71 6.01 7.60 0.05
C ILE A 71 5.45 6.74 -1.10
N ASN A 72 4.55 5.81 -0.80
CA ASN A 72 3.96 4.92 -1.81
C ASN A 72 3.16 5.67 -2.87
N LEU A 73 2.40 6.69 -2.46
CA LEU A 73 1.56 7.45 -3.36
C LEU A 73 2.41 8.21 -4.37
N VAL A 74 3.45 8.93 -3.90
CA VAL A 74 4.35 9.71 -4.76
C VAL A 74 5.17 8.78 -5.65
N SER A 75 5.88 7.81 -5.07
CA SER A 75 6.70 6.88 -5.86
C SER A 75 5.87 6.03 -6.82
N GLY A 76 4.70 5.56 -6.40
CA GLY A 76 3.78 4.76 -7.20
C GLY A 76 3.19 5.54 -8.36
N PHE A 77 2.86 6.82 -8.17
CA PHE A 77 2.41 7.70 -9.24
C PHE A 77 3.50 7.94 -10.29
N LEU A 78 4.75 8.17 -9.86
CA LEU A 78 5.90 8.33 -10.76
C LEU A 78 6.22 7.05 -11.54
N LEU A 79 6.14 5.89 -10.88
CA LEU A 79 6.28 4.60 -11.55
C LEU A 79 5.14 4.35 -12.53
N PHE A 80 3.90 4.70 -12.14
CA PHE A 80 2.74 4.54 -13.01
C PHE A 80 2.83 5.42 -14.25
N SER A 81 3.24 6.68 -14.12
CA SER A 81 3.33 7.60 -15.27
C SER A 81 4.32 7.12 -16.34
N SER A 82 5.34 6.35 -15.96
CA SER A 82 6.35 5.78 -16.87
C SER A 82 5.80 4.73 -17.84
N GLN A 83 4.75 3.99 -17.45
CA GLN A 83 4.17 2.86 -18.18
C GLN A 83 2.64 2.80 -18.00
N ALA A 84 1.98 3.95 -18.04
CA ALA A 84 0.59 4.11 -17.65
C ALA A 84 -0.38 3.28 -18.51
N THR A 85 -0.12 3.20 -19.81
CA THR A 85 -0.96 2.47 -20.79
C THR A 85 -0.86 0.96 -20.57
N PHE A 86 0.33 0.45 -20.26
CA PHE A 86 0.54 -0.96 -19.92
C PHE A 86 -0.14 -1.30 -18.59
N LEU A 87 0.11 -0.50 -17.56
CA LEU A 87 -0.38 -0.78 -16.20
C LEU A 87 -1.91 -0.73 -16.12
N ILE A 88 -2.59 0.23 -16.75
CA ILE A 88 -4.05 0.30 -16.68
C ILE A 88 -4.76 -0.88 -17.37
N SER A 89 -4.07 -1.53 -18.31
CA SER A 89 -4.58 -2.69 -19.03
C SER A 89 -4.22 -4.02 -18.34
N SER A 90 -3.31 -3.98 -17.36
CA SER A 90 -2.83 -5.15 -16.62
C SER A 90 -3.82 -5.53 -15.51
N ILE A 91 -4.40 -6.73 -15.60
CA ILE A 91 -5.29 -7.28 -14.57
C ILE A 91 -4.61 -7.32 -13.19
N PRO A 92 -3.35 -7.82 -13.04
CA PRO A 92 -2.64 -7.76 -11.77
C PRO A 92 -2.55 -6.35 -11.16
N PHE A 93 -2.31 -5.32 -11.98
CA PHE A 93 -2.24 -3.94 -11.51
C PHE A 93 -3.60 -3.44 -11.02
N LEU A 94 -4.68 -3.74 -11.74
CA LEU A 94 -6.04 -3.37 -11.31
C LEU A 94 -6.39 -4.04 -9.98
N VAL A 95 -6.11 -5.34 -9.84
CA VAL A 95 -6.29 -6.07 -8.58
C VAL A 95 -5.46 -5.44 -7.45
N LYS A 96 -4.21 -5.06 -7.73
CA LYS A 96 -3.33 -4.37 -6.75
C LYS A 96 -3.99 -3.10 -6.23
N ILE A 97 -4.39 -2.20 -7.12
CA ILE A 97 -4.93 -0.88 -6.74
C ILE A 97 -6.27 -1.03 -6.02
N SER A 98 -7.15 -1.94 -6.47
CA SER A 98 -8.40 -2.25 -5.76
C SER A 98 -8.15 -2.77 -4.34
N CYS A 99 -7.20 -3.70 -4.18
CA CYS A 99 -6.85 -4.24 -2.86
C CYS A 99 -6.20 -3.18 -1.95
N VAL A 100 -5.35 -2.31 -2.48
CA VAL A 100 -4.78 -1.18 -1.71
C VAL A 100 -5.90 -0.26 -1.22
N ALA A 101 -6.86 0.10 -2.08
CA ALA A 101 -7.98 0.95 -1.69
C ALA A 101 -8.84 0.30 -0.60
N LEU A 102 -9.16 -1.00 -0.74
CA LEU A 102 -9.93 -1.76 0.24
C LEU A 102 -9.16 -1.93 1.56
N GLY A 103 -7.86 -2.21 1.50
CA GLY A 103 -6.98 -2.31 2.68
C GLY A 103 -6.90 -0.99 3.46
N LEU A 104 -6.78 0.13 2.76
CA LEU A 104 -6.83 1.47 3.38
C LEU A 104 -8.20 1.77 3.98
N ALA A 105 -9.30 1.42 3.29
CA ALA A 105 -10.66 1.59 3.81
C ALA A 105 -10.88 0.76 5.09
N CYS A 106 -10.47 -0.51 5.09
CA CYS A 106 -10.50 -1.37 6.28
C CYS A 106 -9.68 -0.76 7.42
N SER A 107 -8.45 -0.29 7.14
CA SER A 107 -7.62 0.39 8.14
C SER A 107 -8.27 1.65 8.71
N GLY A 108 -8.94 2.45 7.88
CA GLY A 108 -9.68 3.63 8.33
C GLY A 108 -10.86 3.28 9.23
N VAL A 109 -11.67 2.28 8.85
CA VAL A 109 -12.78 1.79 9.68
C VAL A 109 -12.27 1.26 11.02
N ILE A 110 -11.15 0.52 11.01
CA ILE A 110 -10.51 0.01 12.23
C ILE A 110 -10.10 1.18 13.13
N GLY A 111 -9.42 2.18 12.58
CA GLY A 111 -8.97 3.36 13.33
C GLY A 111 -10.11 4.16 13.95
N VAL A 112 -11.20 4.38 13.19
CA VAL A 112 -12.40 5.10 13.69
C VAL A 112 -13.07 4.33 14.83
N ARG A 113 -13.28 3.02 14.66
CA ARG A 113 -13.87 2.18 15.72
C ARG A 113 -13.02 2.16 16.98
N GLN A 114 -11.69 2.05 16.84
CA GLN A 114 -10.77 2.05 17.96
C GLN A 114 -10.79 3.39 18.71
N LYS A 115 -10.79 4.52 18.00
CA LYS A 115 -10.90 5.86 18.60
C LYS A 115 -12.22 6.05 19.35
N ASN A 116 -13.31 5.47 18.83
CA ASN A 116 -14.64 5.57 19.43
C ASN A 116 -14.93 4.49 20.48
N GLY A 117 -13.96 3.63 20.83
CA GLY A 117 -14.15 2.54 21.80
C GLY A 117 -15.18 1.49 21.37
N LEU A 118 -15.46 1.38 20.07
CA LEU A 118 -16.44 0.44 19.54
C LEU A 118 -15.86 -0.99 19.48
N ASN A 119 -16.72 -1.98 19.67
CA ASN A 119 -16.36 -3.39 19.45
C ASN A 119 -15.75 -3.58 18.06
N MET A 120 -14.66 -4.33 18.00
CA MET A 120 -13.93 -4.67 16.79
C MET A 120 -14.16 -6.15 16.42
N PRO A 121 -15.08 -6.44 15.49
CA PRO A 121 -15.21 -7.79 14.97
C PRO A 121 -13.92 -8.26 14.29
N ARG A 122 -13.55 -9.54 14.49
CA ARG A 122 -12.31 -10.11 13.94
C ARG A 122 -12.23 -10.12 12.41
N TYR A 123 -13.36 -10.00 11.72
CA TYR A 123 -13.37 -9.98 10.25
C TYR A 123 -12.76 -8.69 9.66
N TYR A 124 -12.79 -7.55 10.36
CA TYR A 124 -12.15 -6.31 9.87
C TYR A 124 -10.63 -6.44 9.73
N PRO A 125 -9.87 -6.79 10.80
CA PRO A 125 -8.43 -6.98 10.69
C PRO A 125 -8.08 -8.17 9.78
N ALA A 126 -8.88 -9.24 9.76
CA ALA A 126 -8.65 -10.36 8.84
C ALA A 126 -8.81 -9.96 7.36
N ALA A 127 -9.83 -9.17 7.02
CA ALA A 127 -10.01 -8.63 5.67
C ALA A 127 -8.89 -7.67 5.28
N SER A 128 -8.46 -6.79 6.20
CA SER A 128 -7.32 -5.90 5.98
C SER A 128 -6.05 -6.68 5.63
N LEU A 129 -5.69 -7.71 6.42
CA LEU A 129 -4.56 -8.60 6.13
C LEU A 129 -4.68 -9.28 4.76
N PHE A 130 -5.87 -9.78 4.43
CA PHE A 130 -6.14 -10.41 3.14
C PHE A 130 -5.92 -9.45 1.96
N PHE A 131 -6.43 -8.22 2.05
CA PHE A 131 -6.26 -7.21 1.00
C PHE A 131 -4.79 -6.80 0.85
N TRP A 132 -4.06 -6.59 1.94
CA TRP A 132 -2.64 -6.26 1.86
C TRP A 132 -1.79 -7.39 1.29
N ALA A 133 -2.06 -8.64 1.69
CA ALA A 133 -1.38 -9.81 1.12
C ALA A 133 -1.65 -9.93 -0.38
N THR A 134 -2.91 -9.76 -0.79
CA THR A 134 -3.31 -9.80 -2.21
C THR A 134 -2.65 -8.68 -3.00
N ALA A 135 -2.57 -7.47 -2.47
CA ALA A 135 -1.89 -6.34 -3.11
C ALA A 135 -0.38 -6.57 -3.31
N ILE A 136 0.29 -7.23 -2.36
CA ILE A 136 1.71 -7.60 -2.49
C ILE A 136 1.89 -8.64 -3.59
N ILE A 137 1.08 -9.70 -3.55
CA ILE A 137 1.15 -10.81 -4.52
C ILE A 137 0.88 -10.26 -5.92
N SER A 138 -0.23 -9.55 -6.11
CA SER A 138 -0.57 -9.00 -7.43
C SER A 138 0.46 -7.98 -7.91
N GLY A 139 1.08 -7.21 -7.01
CA GLY A 139 2.19 -6.32 -7.34
C GLY A 139 3.42 -7.04 -7.91
N ARG A 140 3.73 -8.24 -7.44
CA ARG A 140 4.80 -9.07 -8.04
C ARG A 140 4.36 -9.71 -9.35
N LEU A 141 3.07 -10.03 -9.49
CA LEU A 141 2.52 -10.62 -10.72
C LEU A 141 2.59 -9.68 -11.94
N ILE A 142 2.61 -8.35 -11.74
CA ILE A 142 2.79 -7.35 -12.82
C ILE A 142 4.07 -7.60 -13.63
N ALA A 143 5.12 -8.17 -13.04
CA ALA A 143 6.37 -8.45 -13.75
C ALA A 143 6.28 -9.65 -14.71
N TYR A 144 5.21 -10.46 -14.61
CA TYR A 144 5.05 -11.71 -15.35
C TYR A 144 3.84 -11.71 -16.31
N PHE A 145 2.90 -10.77 -16.13
CA PHE A 145 1.64 -10.67 -16.87
C PHE A 145 1.33 -9.22 -17.20
#